data_AF-A0A1I3ZNK3-F1
#
_entry.id   AF-A0A1I3ZNK3-F1
#
_cell.length_a   1.000
_cell.length_b   1.000
_cell.length_c   1.000
_cell.angle_alpha   90.00
_cell.angle_beta   90.00
_cell.angle_gamma   90.00
#
_symmetry.space_group_name_H-M   'P 1'
#
loop_
_entity.id
_entity.type
_entity.pdbx_description
1 polymer ?
#
loop_
_entity_poly.entity_id
_entity_poly.type
_entity_poly.pdbx_seq_one_letter_code
_entity_poly.pdbx_strand_id
1 'polypeptide(L)'
;MPTATARSERLNMRVSPEALATIREAAAAQQQDVSAFVLGAAMEHARDVLLRDRVIQLTSRELDQVDAALDAEPRVIPELAALIDAVRHDKPSHGVMKLASH
;
A
#
# COMPACT_ATOMS: atom_id res chain seq x y z
N MET A 1 -28.77 1.73 3.75
CA MET A 1 -27.33 1.35 3.70
C MET A 1 -27.22 0.19 2.73
N PRO A 2 -26.56 0.29 1.57
CA PRO A 2 -26.40 -0.85 0.69
C PRO A 2 -25.34 -1.77 1.30
N THR A 3 -25.76 -2.92 1.81
CA THR A 3 -24.89 -4.05 2.12
C THR A 3 -24.39 -4.62 0.80
N ALA A 4 -23.21 -4.19 0.36
CA ALA A 4 -22.49 -4.88 -0.69
C ALA A 4 -22.21 -6.29 -0.19
N THR A 5 -22.90 -7.27 -0.76
CA THR A 5 -22.58 -8.68 -0.58
C THR A 5 -21.17 -8.89 -1.11
N ALA A 6 -20.20 -9.11 -0.22
CA ALA A 6 -18.83 -9.41 -0.58
C ALA A 6 -18.80 -10.75 -1.34
N ARG A 7 -18.94 -10.69 -2.66
CA ARG A 7 -18.86 -11.86 -3.51
C ARG A 7 -17.42 -12.36 -3.48
N SER A 8 -17.22 -13.62 -3.10
CA SER A 8 -15.90 -14.24 -3.15
C SER A 8 -15.38 -14.26 -4.59
N GLU A 9 -14.16 -13.78 -4.81
CA GLU A 9 -13.46 -13.87 -6.08
C GLU A 9 -12.52 -15.08 -6.09
N ARG A 10 -12.35 -15.72 -7.25
CA ARG A 10 -11.54 -16.92 -7.39
C ARG A 10 -10.17 -16.58 -7.99
N LEU A 11 -9.12 -16.91 -7.25
CA LEU A 11 -7.74 -16.84 -7.72
C LEU A 11 -7.35 -18.18 -8.37
N ASN A 12 -7.02 -18.18 -9.67
CA ASN A 12 -6.55 -19.37 -10.38
C ASN A 12 -5.04 -19.24 -10.65
N MET A 13 -4.26 -20.27 -10.31
CA MET A 13 -2.81 -20.27 -10.43
C MET A 13 -2.33 -21.55 -11.10
N ARG A 14 -1.24 -21.46 -11.89
CA ARG A 14 -0.51 -22.62 -12.40
C ARG A 14 0.77 -22.75 -11.60
N VAL A 15 1.05 -23.95 -11.10
CA VAL A 15 2.23 -24.26 -10.31
C VAL A 15 2.88 -25.52 -10.85
N SER A 16 4.21 -25.61 -10.76
CA SER A 16 4.91 -26.84 -11.10
C SER A 16 4.59 -27.94 -10.08
N PRO A 17 4.74 -29.23 -10.44
CA PRO A 17 4.53 -30.32 -9.50
C PRO A 17 5.42 -30.24 -8.26
N GLU A 18 6.69 -29.85 -8.45
CA GLU A 18 7.67 -29.67 -7.36
C GLU A 18 7.27 -28.55 -6.39
N ALA A 19 6.84 -27.40 -6.92
CA ALA A 19 6.37 -26.29 -6.10
C ALA A 19 5.11 -26.70 -5.31
N LEU A 20 4.19 -27.43 -5.94
CA LEU A 20 3.00 -27.93 -5.26
C LEU A 20 3.33 -28.92 -4.14
N ALA A 21 4.32 -29.80 -4.34
CA ALA A 21 4.77 -30.74 -3.31
C ALA A 21 5.32 -29.98 -2.09
N THR A 22 6.19 -29.00 -2.34
CA THR A 22 6.77 -28.14 -1.30
C THR A 22 5.70 -27.39 -0.51
N ILE A 23 4.73 -26.80 -1.20
CA ILE A 23 3.61 -26.08 -0.57
C ILE A 23 2.77 -27.03 0.31
N ARG A 24 2.52 -28.26 -0.15
CA ARG A 24 1.76 -29.26 0.62
C ARG A 24 2.48 -29.68 1.89
N GLU A 25 3.79 -29.89 1.82
CA GLU A 25 4.62 -30.23 2.98
C GLU A 25 4.61 -29.10 4.01
N ALA A 26 4.81 -27.85 3.57
CA ALA A 26 4.79 -26.68 4.45
C ALA A 26 3.41 -26.45 5.10
N ALA A 27 2.31 -26.62 4.33
CA ALA A 27 0.96 -26.54 4.86
C ALA A 27 0.69 -27.61 5.92
N ALA A 28 1.14 -28.86 5.67
CA ALA A 28 1.01 -29.96 6.62
C ALA A 28 1.82 -29.71 7.91
N ALA A 29 3.04 -29.17 7.79
CA ALA A 29 3.86 -28.81 8.94
C ALA A 29 3.19 -27.76 9.87
N GLN A 30 2.35 -26.89 9.30
CA GLN A 30 1.57 -25.90 10.03
C GLN A 30 0.14 -26.34 10.37
N GLN A 31 -0.22 -27.60 10.09
CA GLN A 31 -1.57 -28.15 10.32
C GLN A 31 -2.68 -27.34 9.62
N GLN A 32 -2.39 -26.86 8.41
CA GLN A 32 -3.31 -26.06 7.61
C GLN A 32 -3.58 -26.75 6.26
N ASP A 33 -4.75 -26.47 5.66
CA ASP A 33 -4.97 -26.84 4.27
C ASP A 33 -4.15 -25.95 3.33
N VAL A 34 -3.89 -26.45 2.12
CA VAL A 34 -3.06 -25.77 1.12
C VAL A 34 -3.62 -24.40 0.73
N SER A 35 -4.95 -24.26 0.64
CA SER A 35 -5.56 -22.99 0.25
C SER A 35 -5.41 -21.94 1.35
N ALA A 36 -5.63 -22.31 2.61
CA ALA A 36 -5.40 -21.44 3.75
C ALA A 36 -3.93 -21.04 3.88
N PHE A 37 -3.00 -21.98 3.71
CA PHE A 37 -1.56 -21.71 3.76
C PHE A 37 -1.14 -20.72 2.66
N VAL A 38 -1.52 -20.96 1.41
CA VAL A 38 -1.15 -20.07 0.29
C VAL A 38 -1.79 -18.69 0.44
N LEU A 39 -3.05 -18.61 0.83
CA LEU A 39 -3.72 -17.33 1.06
C LEU A 39 -3.06 -16.56 2.21
N GLY A 40 -2.73 -17.24 3.31
CA GLY A 40 -2.04 -16.64 4.46
C GLY A 40 -0.70 -16.05 4.06
N ALA A 41 0.16 -16.85 3.42
CA ALA A 41 1.47 -16.39 2.96
C ALA A 41 1.37 -15.23 1.96
N ALA A 42 0.42 -15.28 1.03
CA ALA A 42 0.20 -14.21 0.07
C ALA A 42 -0.27 -12.92 0.75
N MET A 43 -1.15 -13.01 1.75
CA MET A 43 -1.66 -11.85 2.49
C MET A 43 -0.58 -11.22 3.38
N GLU A 44 0.24 -12.02 4.03
CA GLU A 44 1.41 -11.54 4.79
C GLU A 44 2.36 -10.76 3.88
N HIS A 45 2.76 -11.36 2.76
CA HIS A 45 3.64 -10.71 1.81
C HIS A 45 3.02 -9.45 1.19
N ALA A 46 1.73 -9.47 0.87
CA ALA A 46 1.03 -8.29 0.35
C ALA A 46 1.05 -7.13 1.36
N ARG A 47 0.87 -7.40 2.66
CA ARG A 47 0.97 -6.38 3.70
C ARG A 47 2.37 -5.80 3.75
N ASP A 48 3.40 -6.63 3.70
CA ASP A 48 4.79 -6.17 3.71
C ASP A 48 5.11 -5.28 2.50
N VAL A 49 4.66 -5.67 1.30
CA VAL A 49 4.85 -4.88 0.08
C VAL A 49 4.13 -3.53 0.19
N LEU A 50 2.89 -3.51 0.68
CA LEU A 50 2.13 -2.28 0.87
C LEU A 50 2.68 -1.39 1.99
N LEU A 51 3.30 -1.98 3.02
CA LEU A 51 3.94 -1.24 4.11
C LEU A 51 5.28 -0.66 3.69
N ARG A 52 6.07 -1.34 2.86
CA ARG A 52 7.36 -0.82 2.35
C ARG A 52 7.22 0.53 1.65
N ASP A 53 6.11 0.74 0.93
CA ASP A 53 5.82 2.01 0.26
C ASP A 53 5.35 3.11 1.22
N ARG A 54 4.87 2.73 2.42
CA ARG A 54 4.21 3.64 3.37
C ARG A 54 5.05 3.97 4.60
N VAL A 55 6.07 3.17 4.90
CA VAL A 55 6.85 3.27 6.13
C VAL A 55 8.23 3.83 5.83
N ILE A 56 8.51 5.01 6.36
CA ILE A 56 9.87 5.56 6.42
C ILE A 56 10.52 5.00 7.67
N GLN A 57 11.56 4.18 7.49
CA GLN A 57 12.38 3.69 8.60
C GLN A 57 13.40 4.76 8.96
N LEU A 58 13.35 5.26 10.20
CA LEU A 58 14.28 6.25 10.72
C LEU A 58 15.19 5.60 11.77
N THR A 59 16.49 5.87 11.69
CA THR A 59 17.40 5.64 12.81
C THR A 59 17.06 6.59 13.96
N SER A 60 17.51 6.28 15.18
CA SER A 60 17.24 7.14 16.35
C SER A 60 17.67 8.60 16.13
N ARG A 61 18.82 8.81 15.47
CA ARG A 61 19.31 10.15 15.13
C ARG A 61 18.39 10.86 14.12
N GLU A 62 17.90 10.15 13.12
CA GLU A 62 16.99 10.73 12.13
C GLU A 62 15.63 11.04 12.75
N LEU A 63 15.16 10.22 13.70
CA LEU A 63 13.97 10.51 14.49
C LEU A 63 14.14 11.79 15.31
N ASP A 64 15.25 11.95 16.04
CA ASP A 64 15.54 13.16 16.80
C ASP A 64 15.55 14.42 15.90
N GLN A 65 16.06 14.29 14.67
CA GLN A 65 16.07 15.39 13.69
C GLN A 65 14.68 15.75 13.21
N VAL A 66 13.83 14.74 12.98
CA VAL A 66 12.43 14.94 12.60
C VAL A 66 11.67 15.61 13.74
N ASP A 67 11.79 15.11 14.97
CA ASP A 67 11.11 15.69 16.14
C ASP A 67 11.53 17.16 16.35
N ALA A 68 12.83 17.45 16.31
CA ALA A 68 13.33 18.82 16.42
C ALA A 68 12.83 19.73 15.28
N ALA A 69 12.66 19.20 14.07
CA ALA A 69 12.11 19.95 12.95
C ALA A 69 10.60 20.19 13.07
N LEU A 70 9.85 19.25 13.67
CA LEU A 70 8.42 19.38 13.93
C LEU A 70 8.12 20.39 15.05
N ASP A 71 8.98 20.48 16.06
CA ASP A 71 8.86 21.42 17.18
C ASP A 71 9.31 22.85 16.83
N ALA A 72 10.05 23.02 15.73
CA ALA A 72 10.55 24.33 15.30
C ALA A 72 9.44 25.18 14.66
N GLU A 73 9.53 26.50 14.83
CA GLU A 73 8.62 27.43 14.16
C GLU A 73 8.74 27.28 12.63
N PRO A 74 7.62 27.10 11.91
CA PRO A 74 7.64 26.94 10.46
C PRO A 74 8.19 28.20 9.80
N ARG A 75 9.09 28.00 8.83
CA ARG A 75 9.65 29.08 8.02
C ARG A 75 9.26 28.91 6.57
N VAL A 76 8.78 30.00 5.97
CA VAL A 76 8.49 30.02 4.53
C VAL A 76 9.80 30.07 3.76
N ILE A 77 9.95 29.14 2.82
CA ILE A 77 11.06 29.11 1.87
C ILE A 77 10.53 29.72 0.55
N PRO A 78 10.93 30.94 0.16
CA PRO A 78 10.35 31.65 -0.99
C PRO A 78 10.38 30.86 -2.29
N GLU A 79 11.47 30.13 -2.54
CA GLU A 79 11.66 29.31 -3.74
C GLU A 79 10.69 28.12 -3.77
N LEU A 80 10.43 27.50 -2.61
CA LEU A 80 9.47 26.41 -2.48
C LEU A 80 8.03 26.92 -2.66
N ALA A 81 7.72 28.10 -2.11
CA ALA A 81 6.42 28.74 -2.31
C ALA A 81 6.18 29.03 -3.81
N ALA A 82 7.16 29.63 -4.49
CA ALA A 82 7.09 29.90 -5.92
C ALA A 82 6.92 28.61 -6.75
N LEU A 83 7.60 27.52 -6.39
CA LEU A 83 7.46 26.23 -7.06
C LEU A 83 6.05 25.65 -6.88
N ILE A 84 5.53 25.65 -5.65
CA ILE A 84 4.18 25.17 -5.34
C ILE A 84 3.14 25.97 -6.12
N ASP A 85 3.30 27.29 -6.20
CA ASP A 85 2.41 28.15 -6.97
C ASP A 85 2.51 27.85 -8.47
N ALA A 86 3.71 27.72 -9.03
CA ALA A 86 3.90 27.37 -10.44
C ALA A 86 3.23 26.02 -10.80
N VAL A 87 3.40 24.99 -9.98
CA VAL A 87 2.77 23.67 -10.20
C VAL A 87 1.24 23.73 -10.11
N ARG A 88 0.67 24.59 -9.24
CA ARG A 88 -0.79 24.77 -9.19
C ARG A 88 -1.35 25.41 -10.45
N HIS A 89 -0.59 26.30 -11.09
CA HIS A 89 -1.01 26.98 -12.32
C HIS A 89 -0.81 26.11 -13.59
N ASP A 90 0.06 25.11 -13.53
CA ASP A 90 0.37 24.21 -14.67
C ASP A 90 -0.48 22.92 -14.72
N LYS A 91 -1.34 22.65 -13.71
CA LYS A 91 -2.25 21.49 -13.79
C LYS A 91 -3.33 21.74 -14.84
N PRO A 92 -3.43 20.96 -15.93
CA PRO A 92 -4.64 20.94 -16.74
C PRO A 92 -5.76 20.41 -15.85
N SER A 93 -6.86 21.17 -15.78
CA SER A 93 -8.09 20.82 -15.10
C SER A 93 -8.59 19.46 -15.59
N HIS A 94 -8.14 18.38 -14.94
CA HIS A 94 -8.72 17.06 -15.08
C HIS A 94 -10.12 17.16 -14.49
N GLY A 95 -11.08 17.17 -15.41
CA GLY A 95 -12.45 17.59 -15.20
C GLY A 95 -13.09 16.97 -13.97
N VAL A 96 -13.72 17.82 -13.16
CA VAL A 96 -14.95 17.46 -12.49
C VAL A 96 -15.90 16.93 -13.56
N MET A 97 -16.01 15.61 -13.67
CA MET A 97 -16.99 14.98 -14.55
C MET A 97 -18.37 15.37 -13.99
N LYS A 98 -18.97 16.39 -14.60
CA LYS A 98 -20.32 16.84 -14.30
C LYS A 98 -21.24 15.66 -14.62
N LEU A 99 -21.78 15.02 -13.58
CA LEU A 99 -22.88 14.08 -13.70
C LEU A 99 -24.04 14.85 -14.34
N ALA A 100 -24.19 14.68 -15.66
CA ALA A 100 -25.33 15.17 -16.40
C ALA A 100 -26.56 14.41 -15.90
N SER A 101 -27.44 15.11 -15.20
CA SER A 101 -28.86 14.77 -15.17
C SER A 101 -29.40 14.94 -16.59
N HIS A 102 -29.98 13.88 -17.15
CA HIS A 102 -31.30 13.84 -17.79
C HIS A 102 -31.55 12.44 -18.38
#